data_AF-A0A5C6DQZ8-F1
#
_entry.id   AF-A0A5C6DQZ8-F1
#
_cell.length_a   1.000
_cell.length_b   1.000
_cell.length_c   1.000
_cell.angle_alpha   90.00
_cell.angle_beta   90.00
_cell.angle_gamma   90.00
#
_symmetry.space_group_name_H-M   'P 1'
#
loop_
_entity.id
_entity.type
_entity.pdbx_description
1 polymer ?
#
loop_
_entity_poly.entity_id
_entity_poly.type
_entity_poly.pdbx_seq_one_letter_code
_entity_poly.pdbx_strand_id
1 'polypeptide(L)'
;MSEPAVSCPNCAHPNAANPWWCENCGTLLPLRLPTPLPPDPPLLSERTQLYQRALRDLESLKRDQKVDPQTYDPIRSFYQQQLAEMEAMVAERRRTKSVFQLLTDAHRAAQDGNLEFVMSLLQRAASEEQGEYHVARVIAEVAQKQDAKRVEQAEQEAHEQAARERMARAAESPMGGITLTNQLDENEGVESEALKVELANADSDREEVIVAALVESKHVASFTETVDETPSPIQRFVEATSQWSSIVKPFLLDNVGWFVGAFLVVAGFVVLIVTFWSNIEQNRILMHSLAFVSLAFATAAFFASAYFMRLKYPQLESSSNVLLTIVALLIPLVFAAALLTSLIPGVTAGPVLLFLPV
;
A
#
# COMPACT_ATOMS: atom_id res chain seq x y z
N MET A 1 -5.30 0.60 2.83
CA MET A 1 -4.60 1.75 3.41
C MET A 1 -4.89 2.93 2.50
N SER A 2 -5.47 4.01 2.99
CA SER A 2 -5.75 5.20 2.18
C SER A 2 -4.44 5.94 1.89
N GLU A 3 -4.14 6.24 0.62
CA GLU A 3 -2.96 7.02 0.26
C GLU A 3 -3.04 8.44 0.87
N PRO A 4 -1.90 9.04 1.28
CA PRO A 4 -1.89 10.33 1.95
C PRO A 4 -2.31 11.46 0.99
N ALA A 5 -3.28 12.26 1.43
CA ALA A 5 -3.76 13.44 0.70
C ALA A 5 -2.62 14.43 0.42
N VAL A 6 -2.70 15.14 -0.72
CA VAL A 6 -1.71 16.13 -1.15
C VAL A 6 -2.30 17.53 -1.06
N SER A 7 -1.70 18.39 -0.25
CA SER A 7 -2.09 19.81 -0.17
C SER A 7 -1.56 20.61 -1.35
N CYS A 8 -2.44 21.41 -1.96
CA CYS A 8 -2.06 22.31 -3.04
C CYS A 8 -1.10 23.42 -2.56
N PRO A 9 0.03 23.68 -3.24
CA PRO A 9 0.96 24.73 -2.84
C PRO A 9 0.39 26.15 -3.01
N ASN A 10 -0.64 26.32 -3.84
CA ASN A 10 -1.25 27.63 -4.11
C ASN A 10 -2.38 27.95 -3.13
N CYS A 11 -3.33 27.04 -2.93
CA CYS A 11 -4.54 27.29 -2.12
C CYS A 11 -4.65 26.44 -0.84
N ALA A 12 -3.64 25.62 -0.52
CA ALA A 12 -3.61 24.70 0.62
C ALA A 12 -4.72 23.62 0.65
N HIS A 13 -5.58 23.55 -0.38
CA HIS A 13 -6.66 22.57 -0.45
C HIS A 13 -6.11 21.13 -0.47
N PRO A 14 -6.63 20.21 0.36
CA PRO A 14 -6.26 18.81 0.31
C PRO A 14 -6.92 18.14 -0.90
N ASN A 15 -6.13 17.50 -1.75
CA ASN A 15 -6.62 16.79 -2.92
C ASN A 15 -6.56 15.27 -2.67
N ALA A 16 -7.34 14.51 -3.45
CA ALA A 16 -7.25 13.06 -3.48
C ALA A 16 -5.83 12.56 -3.81
N ALA A 17 -5.60 11.26 -3.77
CA ALA A 17 -4.29 10.72 -4.11
C ALA A 17 -3.97 10.90 -5.61
N ASN A 18 -2.76 11.42 -5.88
CA ASN A 18 -2.14 11.62 -7.20
C ASN A 18 -2.94 12.43 -8.26
N PRO A 19 -3.55 13.60 -7.94
CA PRO A 19 -4.18 14.44 -8.96
C PRO A 19 -3.11 15.27 -9.68
N TRP A 20 -3.31 15.52 -10.98
CA TRP A 20 -2.40 16.41 -11.73
C TRP A 20 -2.73 17.88 -11.50
N TRP A 21 -3.99 18.20 -11.23
CA TRP A 21 -4.46 19.55 -10.94
C TRP A 21 -5.15 19.62 -9.59
N CYS A 22 -5.07 20.78 -8.96
CA CYS A 22 -5.82 21.04 -7.74
C CYS A 22 -7.32 21.11 -8.04
N GLU A 23 -8.12 20.36 -7.29
CA GLU A 23 -9.58 20.31 -7.43
C GLU A 23 -10.26 21.66 -7.14
N ASN A 24 -9.65 22.48 -6.27
CA ASN A 24 -10.20 23.79 -5.88
C ASN A 24 -9.77 24.94 -6.80
N CYS A 25 -8.47 25.06 -7.12
CA CYS A 25 -7.94 26.22 -7.85
C CYS A 25 -7.41 25.90 -9.25
N GLY A 26 -7.46 24.64 -9.69
CA GLY A 26 -6.99 24.22 -11.01
C GLY A 26 -5.48 24.38 -11.26
N THR A 27 -4.70 24.71 -10.23
CA THR A 27 -3.23 24.83 -10.32
C THR A 27 -2.62 23.45 -10.50
N LEU A 28 -1.62 23.33 -11.39
CA LEU A 28 -0.90 22.07 -11.59
C LEU A 28 -0.15 21.68 -10.30
N LEU A 29 -0.33 20.46 -9.85
CA LEU A 29 0.30 19.91 -8.64
C LEU A 29 1.65 19.26 -8.97
N PRO A 30 2.60 19.19 -8.02
CA PRO A 30 3.85 18.48 -8.24
C PRO A 30 3.60 17.00 -8.55
N LEU A 31 4.22 16.51 -9.62
CA LEU A 31 4.12 15.12 -10.01
C LEU A 31 4.61 14.21 -8.88
N ARG A 32 3.70 13.39 -8.34
CA ARG A 32 4.05 12.25 -7.50
C ARG A 32 4.01 11.00 -8.34
N LEU A 33 5.19 10.55 -8.72
CA LEU A 33 5.34 9.22 -9.28
C LEU A 33 5.48 8.22 -8.12
N PRO A 34 5.01 6.98 -8.29
CA PRO A 34 5.39 5.87 -7.42
C PRO A 34 6.90 5.82 -7.26
N THR A 35 7.34 5.27 -6.13
CA THR A 35 8.75 5.17 -5.74
C THR A 35 9.64 4.83 -6.93
N PRO A 36 10.71 5.61 -7.20
CA PRO A 36 11.56 5.39 -8.36
C PRO A 36 12.05 3.94 -8.38
N LEU A 37 11.95 3.32 -9.55
CA LEU A 37 12.40 1.94 -9.73
C LEU A 37 13.87 1.85 -9.28
N PRO A 38 14.22 0.93 -8.36
CA PRO A 38 15.59 0.81 -7.89
C PRO A 38 16.52 0.57 -9.09
N PRO A 39 17.79 1.00 -9.05
CA PRO A 39 18.73 0.78 -10.16
C PRO A 39 18.79 -0.70 -10.55
N ASP A 40 19.16 -0.98 -11.80
CA ASP A 40 19.29 -2.37 -12.27
C ASP A 40 20.26 -3.09 -11.33
N PRO A 41 19.84 -4.20 -10.68
CA PRO A 41 20.73 -4.87 -9.76
C PRO A 41 21.95 -5.34 -10.56
N PRO A 42 23.18 -4.98 -10.14
CA PRO A 42 24.40 -5.26 -10.91
C PRO A 42 24.57 -6.76 -11.20
N LEU A 43 23.99 -7.60 -10.35
CA LEU A 43 24.00 -9.05 -10.46
C LEU A 43 23.17 -9.61 -11.63
N LEU A 44 22.27 -8.83 -12.21
CA LEU A 44 21.35 -9.34 -13.25
C LEU A 44 22.07 -9.55 -14.59
N SER A 45 22.99 -8.67 -14.95
CA SER A 45 23.85 -8.87 -16.12
C SER A 45 24.85 -10.00 -15.93
N GLU A 46 25.45 -10.12 -14.74
CA GLU A 46 26.42 -11.19 -14.44
C GLU A 46 25.76 -12.57 -14.46
N ARG A 47 24.59 -12.69 -13.84
CA ARG A 47 23.82 -13.94 -13.80
C ARG A 47 23.37 -14.39 -15.19
N THR A 48 22.96 -13.46 -16.05
CA THR A 48 22.63 -13.75 -17.46
C THR A 48 23.84 -14.32 -18.21
N GLN A 49 25.01 -13.69 -18.06
CA GLN A 49 26.24 -14.16 -18.68
C GLN A 49 26.66 -15.55 -18.19
N LEU A 50 26.50 -15.82 -16.89
CA LEU A 50 26.77 -17.13 -16.29
C LEU A 50 25.87 -18.22 -16.87
N TYR A 51 24.56 -17.97 -17.00
CA TYR A 51 23.64 -18.94 -17.60
C TYR A 51 23.91 -19.19 -19.08
N GLN A 52 24.23 -18.14 -19.84
CA GLN A 52 24.65 -18.29 -21.23
C GLN A 52 25.96 -19.08 -21.35
N ARG A 53 26.91 -18.88 -20.43
CA ARG A 53 28.15 -19.67 -20.38
C ARG A 53 27.86 -21.13 -20.04
N ALA A 54 27.05 -21.40 -19.01
CA ALA A 54 26.66 -22.74 -18.62
C ALA A 54 25.99 -23.52 -19.77
N LEU A 55 25.11 -22.86 -20.55
CA LEU A 55 24.50 -23.48 -21.73
C LEU A 55 25.53 -23.82 -22.82
N ARG A 56 26.48 -22.93 -23.11
CA ARG A 56 27.56 -23.21 -24.08
C ARG A 56 28.45 -24.36 -23.62
N ASP A 57 28.79 -24.40 -22.34
CA ASP A 57 29.62 -25.47 -21.76
C ASP A 57 28.87 -26.80 -21.79
N LEU A 58 27.57 -26.81 -21.47
CA LEU A 58 26.70 -27.97 -21.56
C LEU A 58 26.58 -28.49 -23.01
N GLU A 59 26.47 -27.60 -23.99
CA GLU A 59 26.48 -27.96 -25.42
C GLU A 59 27.83 -28.52 -25.87
N SER A 60 28.95 -28.01 -25.34
CA SER A 60 30.28 -28.60 -25.57
C SER A 60 30.38 -30.00 -25.00
N LEU A 61 29.91 -30.23 -23.76
CA LEU A 61 29.93 -31.53 -23.11
C LEU A 61 29.06 -32.56 -23.83
N LYS A 62 27.91 -32.15 -24.37
CA LYS A 62 27.06 -33.00 -25.22
C LYS A 62 27.77 -33.39 -26.52
N ARG A 63 28.44 -32.45 -27.19
CA ARG A 63 29.21 -32.74 -28.42
C ARG A 63 30.34 -33.73 -28.16
N ASP A 64 31.00 -33.61 -27.01
CA ASP A 64 32.06 -34.53 -26.56
C ASP A 64 31.53 -35.88 -26.07
N GLN A 65 30.21 -36.11 -26.07
CA GLN A 65 29.54 -37.30 -25.49
C GLN A 65 29.88 -37.55 -24.00
N LYS A 66 30.21 -36.48 -23.25
CA LYS A 66 30.54 -36.57 -21.81
C LYS A 66 29.33 -36.53 -20.89
N VAL A 67 28.15 -36.23 -21.42
CA VAL A 67 26.90 -36.12 -20.67
C VAL A 67 25.83 -36.94 -21.38
N ASP A 68 25.14 -37.78 -20.61
CA ASP A 68 24.03 -38.59 -21.10
C ASP A 68 22.83 -37.72 -21.53
N PRO A 69 22.12 -38.05 -22.64
CA PRO A 69 20.95 -37.29 -23.09
C PRO A 69 19.87 -37.09 -22.03
N GLN A 70 19.63 -38.09 -21.16
CA GLN A 70 18.62 -37.98 -20.09
C GLN A 70 18.98 -36.95 -19.03
N THR A 71 20.28 -36.69 -18.84
CA THR A 71 20.77 -35.64 -17.94
C THR A 71 20.86 -34.28 -18.64
N TYR A 72 21.17 -34.25 -19.93
CA TYR A 72 21.36 -33.02 -20.69
C TYR A 72 20.08 -32.20 -20.82
N ASP A 73 18.96 -32.82 -21.23
CA ASP A 73 17.74 -32.09 -21.57
C ASP A 73 17.14 -31.33 -20.35
N PRO A 74 17.02 -31.92 -19.15
CA PRO A 74 16.52 -31.21 -17.97
C PRO A 74 17.40 -30.03 -17.53
N ILE A 75 18.73 -30.18 -17.60
CA ILE A 75 19.67 -29.11 -17.23
C ILE A 75 19.57 -27.97 -18.25
N ARG A 76 19.48 -28.30 -19.54
CA ARG A 76 19.30 -27.29 -20.59
C ARG A 76 17.99 -26.52 -20.41
N SER A 77 16.88 -27.23 -20.21
CA SER A 77 15.58 -26.59 -20.03
C SER A 77 15.56 -25.69 -18.81
N PHE A 78 16.19 -26.10 -17.70
CA PHE A 78 16.33 -25.26 -16.51
C PHE A 78 17.01 -23.92 -16.81
N TYR A 79 18.20 -23.93 -17.44
CA TYR A 79 18.90 -22.68 -17.76
C TYR A 79 18.19 -21.83 -18.80
N GLN A 80 17.54 -22.45 -19.79
CA GLN A 80 16.73 -21.73 -20.77
C GLN A 80 15.53 -21.05 -20.12
N GLN A 81 14.83 -21.73 -19.21
CA GLN A 81 13.73 -21.17 -18.46
C GLN A 81 14.20 -19.99 -17.59
N GLN A 82 15.33 -20.13 -16.89
CA GLN A 82 15.88 -19.05 -16.07
C GLN A 82 16.27 -17.82 -16.90
N LEU A 83 16.82 -18.01 -18.12
CA LEU A 83 17.09 -16.89 -19.03
C LEU A 83 15.81 -16.21 -19.49
N ALA A 84 14.79 -16.98 -19.88
CA ALA A 84 13.50 -16.43 -20.31
C ALA A 84 12.81 -15.63 -19.19
N GLU A 85 12.82 -16.14 -17.96
CA GLU A 85 12.29 -15.44 -16.77
C GLU A 85 13.05 -14.12 -16.52
N MET A 86 14.37 -14.13 -16.64
CA MET A 86 15.18 -12.92 -16.47
C MET A 86 14.95 -11.89 -17.59
N GLU A 87 14.84 -12.34 -18.84
CA GLU A 87 14.54 -11.48 -19.98
C GLU A 87 13.15 -10.84 -19.85
N ALA A 88 12.16 -11.62 -19.42
CA ALA A 88 10.82 -11.11 -19.13
C ALA A 88 10.84 -10.05 -18.02
N MET A 89 11.59 -10.30 -16.93
CA MET A 89 11.75 -9.33 -15.84
C MET A 89 12.43 -8.02 -16.32
N VAL A 90 13.47 -8.12 -17.15
CA VAL A 90 14.14 -6.95 -17.74
C VAL A 90 13.23 -6.20 -18.69
N ALA A 91 12.46 -6.91 -19.51
CA ALA A 91 11.50 -6.31 -20.44
C ALA A 91 10.41 -5.54 -19.68
N GLU A 92 9.86 -6.14 -18.63
CA GLU A 92 8.85 -5.49 -17.78
C GLU A 92 9.40 -4.23 -17.11
N ARG A 93 10.61 -4.33 -16.56
CA ARG A 93 11.29 -3.19 -15.95
C ARG A 93 11.55 -2.05 -16.94
N ARG A 94 11.90 -2.37 -18.19
CA ARG A 94 12.07 -1.38 -19.27
C ARG A 94 10.75 -0.70 -19.60
N ARG A 95 9.64 -1.45 -19.65
CA ARG A 95 8.30 -0.87 -19.83
C ARG A 95 7.94 0.08 -18.71
N THR A 96 8.14 -0.31 -17.44
CA THR A 96 7.87 0.57 -16.30
C THR A 96 8.69 1.86 -16.37
N LYS A 97 9.99 1.77 -16.73
CA LYS A 97 10.83 2.97 -16.93
C LYS A 97 10.33 3.85 -18.09
N SER A 98 9.88 3.24 -19.19
CA SER A 98 9.32 3.95 -20.34
C SER A 98 8.05 4.71 -19.96
N VAL A 99 7.10 4.06 -19.29
CA VAL A 99 5.87 4.69 -18.78
C VAL A 99 6.19 5.84 -17.82
N PHE A 100 7.12 5.64 -16.88
CA PHE A 100 7.56 6.69 -15.97
C PHE A 100 8.12 7.92 -16.71
N GLN A 101 8.93 7.68 -17.75
CA GLN A 101 9.51 8.75 -18.55
C GLN A 101 8.43 9.50 -19.35
N LEU A 102 7.50 8.79 -19.96
CA LEU A 102 6.35 9.37 -20.66
C LEU A 102 5.48 10.23 -19.73
N LEU A 103 5.21 9.77 -18.50
CA LEU A 103 4.45 10.54 -17.51
C LEU A 103 5.20 11.80 -17.07
N THR A 104 6.52 11.71 -16.91
CA THR A 104 7.36 12.86 -16.55
C THR A 104 7.37 13.90 -17.66
N ASP A 105 7.52 13.47 -18.91
CA ASP A 105 7.53 14.35 -20.08
C ASP A 105 6.15 14.97 -20.32
N ALA A 106 5.07 14.20 -20.12
CA ALA A 106 3.71 14.69 -20.19
C ALA A 106 3.43 15.73 -19.09
N HIS A 107 3.92 15.51 -17.87
CA HIS A 107 3.77 16.49 -16.81
C HIS A 107 4.52 17.80 -17.11
N ARG A 108 5.73 17.72 -17.67
CA ARG A 108 6.48 18.90 -18.13
C ARG A 108 5.74 19.64 -19.24
N ALA A 109 5.20 18.92 -20.23
CA ALA A 109 4.39 19.52 -21.29
C ALA A 109 3.11 20.19 -20.77
N ALA A 110 2.52 19.66 -19.69
CA ALA A 110 1.38 20.27 -19.02
C ALA A 110 1.75 21.60 -18.34
N GLN A 111 2.97 21.72 -17.79
CA GLN A 111 3.50 22.97 -17.25
C GLN A 111 3.64 24.04 -18.35
N ASP A 112 4.03 23.62 -19.56
CA ASP A 112 4.14 24.50 -20.73
C ASP A 112 2.78 24.84 -21.37
N GLY A 113 1.67 24.26 -20.87
CA GLY A 113 0.31 24.50 -21.36
C GLY A 113 -0.02 23.80 -22.70
N ASN A 114 0.83 22.87 -23.16
CA ASN A 114 0.65 22.13 -24.41
C ASN A 114 -0.18 20.85 -24.22
N LEU A 115 -1.49 21.02 -24.03
CA LEU A 115 -2.41 19.91 -23.70
C LEU A 115 -2.52 18.85 -24.81
N GLU A 116 -2.35 19.21 -26.08
CA GLU A 116 -2.39 18.24 -27.18
C GLU A 116 -1.21 17.27 -27.12
N PHE A 117 -0.02 17.79 -26.86
CA PHE A 117 1.17 16.96 -26.71
C PHE A 117 1.08 16.07 -25.46
N VAL A 118 0.57 16.61 -24.35
CA VAL A 118 0.28 15.83 -23.13
C VAL A 118 -0.61 14.63 -23.43
N MET A 119 -1.71 14.84 -24.16
CA MET A 119 -2.64 13.77 -24.51
C MET A 119 -1.96 12.67 -25.33
N SER A 120 -1.12 13.04 -26.32
CA SER A 120 -0.39 12.06 -27.14
C SER A 120 0.58 11.19 -26.32
N LEU A 121 1.28 11.79 -25.34
CA LEU A 121 2.20 11.09 -24.46
C LEU A 121 1.45 10.15 -23.51
N LEU A 122 0.32 10.60 -22.95
CA LEU A 122 -0.51 9.79 -22.05
C LEU A 122 -1.17 8.61 -22.77
N GLN A 123 -1.63 8.79 -24.02
CA GLN A 123 -2.16 7.69 -24.81
C GLN A 123 -1.07 6.63 -25.11
N ARG A 124 0.16 7.08 -25.40
CA ARG A 124 1.29 6.16 -25.55
C ARG A 124 1.60 5.44 -24.25
N ALA A 125 1.64 6.14 -23.12
CA ALA A 125 1.84 5.53 -21.80
C ALA A 125 0.76 4.48 -21.49
N ALA A 126 -0.51 4.79 -21.77
CA ALA A 126 -1.64 3.88 -21.59
C ALA A 126 -1.55 2.63 -22.48
N SER A 127 -0.93 2.72 -23.66
CA SER A 127 -0.71 1.55 -24.53
C SER A 127 0.43 0.64 -24.08
N GLU A 128 1.40 1.18 -23.35
CA GLU A 128 2.55 0.44 -22.81
C GLU A 128 2.25 -0.15 -21.41
N GLU A 129 1.19 0.33 -20.76
CA GLU A 129 0.83 -0.06 -19.40
C GLU A 129 0.03 -1.36 -19.32
N GLN A 130 0.40 -2.23 -18.38
CA GLN A 130 -0.36 -3.43 -17.97
C GLN A 130 -0.76 -3.42 -16.48
N GLY A 131 -0.59 -2.30 -15.76
CA GLY A 131 -0.55 -2.28 -14.30
C GLY A 131 -1.14 -1.07 -13.56
N GLU A 132 -0.50 -0.76 -12.43
CA GLU A 132 -0.98 -0.03 -11.24
C GLU A 132 -1.15 1.49 -11.40
N TYR A 133 -0.70 2.10 -12.51
CA TYR A 133 -0.84 3.54 -12.69
C TYR A 133 -2.25 3.87 -13.19
N HIS A 134 -2.84 4.90 -12.58
CA HIS A 134 -4.15 5.40 -13.01
C HIS A 134 -4.03 6.35 -14.21
N VAL A 135 -3.31 5.95 -15.28
CA VAL A 135 -3.10 6.80 -16.48
C VAL A 135 -4.43 7.17 -17.13
N ALA A 136 -5.40 6.26 -17.12
CA ALA A 136 -6.76 6.51 -17.62
C ALA A 136 -7.46 7.68 -16.89
N ARG A 137 -7.26 7.82 -15.58
CA ARG A 137 -7.80 8.94 -14.80
C ARG A 137 -7.16 10.25 -15.23
N VAL A 138 -5.84 10.26 -15.37
CA VAL A 138 -5.10 11.45 -15.83
C VAL A 138 -5.56 11.86 -17.23
N ILE A 139 -5.74 10.90 -18.14
CA ILE A 139 -6.28 11.17 -19.48
C ILE A 139 -7.64 11.87 -19.40
N ALA A 140 -8.55 11.41 -18.54
CA ALA A 140 -9.86 12.03 -18.36
C ALA A 140 -9.75 13.46 -17.82
N GLU A 141 -8.87 13.70 -16.83
CA GLU A 141 -8.61 15.04 -16.28
C GLU A 141 -8.06 16.00 -17.37
N VAL A 142 -7.13 15.54 -18.20
CA VAL A 142 -6.55 16.35 -19.29
C VAL A 142 -7.61 16.67 -20.36
N ALA A 143 -8.42 15.68 -20.72
CA ALA A 143 -9.49 15.85 -21.71
C ALA A 143 -10.51 16.90 -21.25
N GLN A 144 -10.95 16.84 -19.99
CA GLN A 144 -11.85 17.82 -19.41
C GLN A 144 -11.25 19.24 -19.44
N LYS A 145 -9.96 19.38 -19.12
CA LYS A 145 -9.23 20.66 -19.21
C LYS A 145 -9.14 21.18 -20.65
N GLN A 146 -8.93 20.30 -21.62
CA GLN A 146 -8.84 20.65 -23.03
C GLN A 146 -10.19 21.14 -23.56
N ASP A 147 -11.28 20.47 -23.20
CA ASP A 147 -12.62 20.86 -23.60
C ASP A 147 -13.03 22.20 -22.96
N ALA A 148 -12.72 22.42 -21.69
CA ALA A 148 -12.93 23.71 -21.03
C ALA A 148 -12.20 24.86 -21.76
N LYS A 149 -10.93 24.64 -22.14
CA LYS A 149 -10.14 25.64 -22.88
C LYS A 149 -10.71 25.91 -24.28
N ARG A 150 -11.26 24.90 -24.95
CA ARG A 150 -11.93 25.06 -26.25
C ARG A 150 -13.21 25.88 -26.14
N VAL A 151 -13.99 25.67 -25.08
CA VAL A 151 -15.20 26.46 -24.81
C VAL A 151 -14.83 27.93 -24.56
N GLU A 152 -13.85 28.19 -23.70
CA GLU A 152 -13.36 29.56 -23.43
C GLU A 152 -12.86 30.26 -24.72
N GLN A 153 -12.12 29.54 -25.57
CA GLN A 153 -11.67 30.06 -26.86
C GLN A 153 -12.83 30.37 -27.81
N ALA A 154 -13.82 29.48 -27.90
CA ALA A 154 -15.00 29.69 -28.74
C ALA A 154 -15.83 30.89 -28.27
N GLU A 155 -15.97 31.10 -26.96
CA GLU A 155 -16.63 32.28 -26.40
C GLU A 155 -15.87 33.57 -26.72
N GLN A 156 -14.53 33.57 -26.58
CA GLN A 156 -13.69 34.71 -26.94
C GLN A 156 -13.80 35.05 -28.43
N GLU A 157 -13.73 34.05 -29.30
CA GLU A 157 -13.90 34.22 -30.74
C GLU A 157 -15.30 34.74 -31.09
N ALA A 158 -16.36 34.23 -30.44
CA ALA A 158 -17.72 34.70 -30.62
C ALA A 158 -17.89 36.16 -30.18
N HIS A 159 -17.30 36.53 -29.03
CA HIS A 159 -17.28 37.93 -28.57
C HIS A 159 -16.52 38.85 -29.52
N GLU A 160 -15.38 38.40 -30.05
CA GLU A 160 -14.60 39.17 -31.02
C GLU A 160 -15.35 39.33 -32.35
N GLN A 161 -15.98 38.26 -32.84
CA GLN A 161 -16.83 38.29 -34.04
C GLN A 161 -18.03 39.23 -33.85
N ALA A 162 -18.72 39.15 -32.71
CA ALA A 162 -19.83 40.06 -32.40
C ALA A 162 -19.36 41.53 -32.32
N ALA A 163 -18.17 41.79 -31.77
CA ALA A 163 -17.58 43.13 -31.75
C ALA A 163 -17.24 43.62 -33.18
N ARG A 164 -16.66 42.77 -34.02
CA ARG A 164 -16.37 43.07 -35.43
C ARG A 164 -17.65 43.37 -36.22
N GLU A 165 -18.71 42.59 -36.03
CA GLU A 165 -20.02 42.84 -36.67
C GLU A 165 -20.63 44.18 -36.23
N ARG A 166 -20.56 44.51 -34.93
CA ARG A 166 -21.04 45.81 -34.42
C ARG A 166 -20.28 46.98 -35.04
N MET A 167 -18.96 46.86 -35.18
CA MET A 167 -18.13 47.88 -35.85
C MET A 167 -18.47 48.01 -37.34
N ALA A 168 -18.69 46.89 -38.04
CA ALA A 168 -19.09 46.89 -39.45
C ALA A 168 -20.46 47.58 -39.65
N ARG A 169 -21.46 47.25 -38.82
CA ARG A 169 -22.79 47.90 -38.88
C ARG A 169 -22.73 49.40 -38.57
N ALA A 170 -21.85 49.83 -37.66
CA ALA A 170 -21.66 51.24 -37.35
C ALA A 170 -21.04 52.02 -38.53
N ALA A 171 -20.19 51.38 -39.34
CA ALA A 171 -19.54 51.99 -40.50
C ALA A 171 -20.47 52.12 -41.72
N GLU A 172 -21.47 51.25 -41.86
CA GLU A 172 -22.42 51.27 -42.98
C GLU A 172 -23.60 52.24 -42.77
N SER A 173 -23.74 52.84 -41.58
CA SER A 173 -24.78 53.84 -41.31
C SER A 173 -24.41 55.18 -41.97
N PRO A 174 -25.06 55.59 -43.08
CA PRO A 174 -24.74 56.84 -43.74
C PRO A 174 -25.24 57.99 -42.86
N MET A 175 -24.48 59.08 -42.78
CA MET A 175 -24.92 60.34 -42.18
C MET A 175 -26.32 60.73 -42.69
N GLY A 176 -27.35 60.39 -41.92
CA GLY A 176 -28.74 60.60 -42.25
C GLY A 176 -29.51 60.99 -41.00
N GLY A 177 -29.49 62.29 -40.70
CA GLY A 177 -30.50 62.95 -39.88
C GLY A 177 -30.39 62.71 -38.37
N ILE A 178 -29.74 63.65 -37.68
CA ILE A 178 -29.94 63.88 -36.26
C ILE A 178 -31.44 64.11 -36.03
N THR A 179 -32.14 63.11 -35.51
CA THR A 179 -33.40 63.31 -34.80
C THR A 179 -33.14 62.96 -33.35
N LEU A 180 -32.92 64.00 -32.54
CA LEU A 180 -32.95 63.92 -31.09
C LEU A 180 -34.35 63.48 -30.66
N THR A 181 -34.51 62.23 -30.26
CA THR A 181 -35.53 61.86 -29.28
C THR A 181 -34.83 61.36 -28.05
N ASN A 182 -34.82 62.21 -27.03
CA ASN A 182 -34.67 61.82 -25.63
C ASN A 182 -35.61 60.64 -25.33
N GLN A 183 -35.06 59.45 -25.13
CA GLN A 183 -35.65 58.47 -24.24
C GLN A 183 -34.61 58.19 -23.17
N LEU A 184 -34.89 58.79 -22.02
CA LEU A 184 -34.20 58.63 -20.77
C LEU A 184 -34.26 57.16 -20.34
N ASP A 185 -33.13 56.72 -19.82
CA ASP A 185 -32.96 55.63 -18.89
C ASP A 185 -34.06 55.59 -17.82
N GLU A 186 -34.87 54.54 -17.84
CA GLU A 186 -35.49 53.93 -16.66
C GLU A 186 -35.66 52.43 -16.95
N ASN A 187 -34.63 51.64 -16.70
CA ASN A 187 -34.80 50.21 -16.46
C ASN A 187 -33.69 49.67 -15.54
N GLU A 188 -33.60 50.26 -14.36
CA GLU A 188 -33.03 49.59 -13.19
C GLU A 188 -34.18 49.00 -12.36
N GLY A 189 -34.11 47.70 -12.09
CA GLY A 189 -34.62 47.17 -10.83
C GLY A 189 -35.90 46.36 -10.83
N VAL A 190 -36.08 45.34 -11.69
CA VAL A 190 -36.93 44.18 -11.35
C VAL A 190 -36.43 42.92 -12.08
N GLU A 191 -35.45 42.21 -11.52
CA GLU A 191 -35.24 40.75 -11.72
C GLU A 191 -34.05 40.25 -10.89
N SER A 192 -34.17 40.35 -9.56
CA SER A 192 -33.25 39.71 -8.61
C SER A 192 -34.02 39.26 -7.36
N GLU A 193 -35.22 38.70 -7.53
CA GLU A 193 -36.00 38.20 -6.38
C GLU A 193 -36.99 37.06 -6.73
N ALA A 194 -36.70 36.29 -7.79
CA ALA A 194 -37.48 35.10 -8.15
C ALA A 194 -36.65 33.80 -8.22
N LEU A 195 -35.37 33.82 -7.82
CA LEU A 195 -34.50 32.63 -7.76
C LEU A 195 -33.82 32.50 -6.39
N LYS A 196 -34.56 32.77 -5.31
CA LYS A 196 -34.12 32.56 -3.92
C LYS A 196 -35.13 31.81 -3.05
N VAL A 197 -36.19 31.25 -3.64
CA VAL A 197 -37.24 30.50 -2.92
C VAL A 197 -37.12 28.98 -3.10
N GLU A 198 -36.20 28.48 -3.95
CA GLU A 198 -35.95 27.04 -4.15
C GLU A 198 -34.66 26.51 -3.51
N LEU A 199 -34.10 27.24 -2.54
CA LEU A 199 -32.92 26.78 -1.77
C LEU A 199 -33.04 27.00 -0.26
N ALA A 200 -34.27 27.11 0.26
CA ALA A 200 -34.54 27.24 1.69
C ALA A 200 -35.56 26.22 2.24
N ASN A 201 -36.07 25.31 1.40
CA ASN A 201 -37.05 24.27 1.79
C ASN A 201 -36.51 22.83 1.65
N ALA A 202 -35.20 22.65 1.66
CA ALA A 202 -34.57 21.32 1.56
C ALA A 202 -33.64 20.99 2.75
N ASP A 203 -33.74 21.74 3.85
CA ASP A 203 -32.84 21.65 5.01
C ASP A 203 -33.57 21.52 6.36
N SER A 204 -34.80 20.97 6.37
CA SER A 204 -35.60 20.80 7.59
C SER A 204 -36.17 19.40 7.82
N ASP A 205 -35.89 18.42 6.95
CA ASP A 205 -36.47 17.06 7.05
C ASP A 205 -35.41 15.92 7.11
N ARG A 206 -34.13 16.24 7.37
CA ARG A 206 -33.05 15.23 7.37
C ARG A 206 -32.34 15.00 8.71
N GLU A 207 -32.73 15.71 9.77
CA GLU A 207 -32.18 15.48 11.13
C GLU A 207 -33.05 14.61 12.05
N GLU A 208 -34.30 14.31 11.68
CA GLU A 208 -35.18 13.49 12.54
C GLU A 208 -35.15 11.97 12.25
N VAL A 209 -34.52 11.54 11.14
CA VAL A 209 -34.40 10.11 10.80
C VAL A 209 -33.12 9.47 11.33
N ILE A 210 -32.17 10.25 11.87
CA ILE A 210 -30.90 9.73 12.40
C ILE A 210 -30.96 9.44 13.92
N VAL A 211 -31.95 9.98 14.64
CA VAL A 211 -32.07 9.77 16.09
C VAL A 211 -32.81 8.46 16.45
N ALA A 212 -33.54 7.85 15.52
CA ALA A 212 -34.21 6.55 15.74
C ALA A 212 -33.33 5.32 15.45
N ALA A 213 -32.19 5.47 14.76
CA ALA A 213 -31.31 4.35 14.39
C ALA A 213 -30.13 4.13 15.37
N LEU A 214 -30.00 4.96 16.41
CA LEU A 214 -28.89 4.93 17.38
C LEU A 214 -29.26 4.29 18.74
N VAL A 215 -30.46 3.70 18.86
CA VAL A 215 -30.93 3.08 20.12
C VAL A 215 -30.76 1.54 20.14
N GLU A 216 -30.34 0.90 19.05
CA GLU A 216 -30.29 -0.58 18.97
C GLU A 216 -28.89 -1.13 18.66
N SER A 217 -27.89 -0.79 19.48
CA SER A 217 -26.67 -1.64 19.57
C SER A 217 -25.96 -1.58 20.92
N LYS A 218 -26.71 -1.36 22.01
CA LYS A 218 -26.18 -1.52 23.37
C LYS A 218 -26.39 -2.96 23.86
N HIS A 219 -25.71 -3.91 23.22
CA HIS A 219 -25.39 -5.20 23.85
C HIS A 219 -23.88 -5.33 24.02
N VAL A 220 -23.44 -4.79 25.15
CA VAL A 220 -22.20 -5.16 25.83
C VAL A 220 -22.30 -6.64 26.15
N ALA A 221 -21.64 -7.48 25.35
CA ALA A 221 -21.40 -8.88 25.69
C ALA A 221 -20.37 -8.92 26.82
N SER A 222 -20.89 -8.93 28.05
CA SER A 222 -20.18 -9.26 29.27
C SER A 222 -19.74 -10.72 29.19
N PHE A 223 -18.44 -10.94 29.08
CA PHE A 223 -17.80 -12.24 29.05
C PHE A 223 -17.56 -12.71 30.49
N THR A 224 -18.49 -13.48 31.06
CA THR A 224 -18.29 -14.46 32.15
C THR A 224 -19.64 -14.97 32.65
N GLU A 225 -20.09 -16.14 32.17
CA GLU A 225 -20.66 -17.19 33.04
C GLU A 225 -20.83 -18.48 32.21
N THR A 226 -20.13 -19.53 32.62
CA THR A 226 -20.31 -20.88 32.10
C THR A 226 -21.55 -21.49 32.73
N VAL A 227 -22.63 -21.61 31.96
CA VAL A 227 -23.76 -22.49 32.30
C VAL A 227 -23.80 -23.58 31.25
N ASP A 228 -23.61 -24.82 31.70
CA ASP A 228 -23.76 -26.04 30.89
C ASP A 228 -25.22 -26.19 30.43
N GLU A 229 -25.58 -25.51 29.34
CA GLU A 229 -26.84 -25.74 28.64
C GLU A 229 -26.65 -26.82 27.56
N THR A 230 -27.33 -27.96 27.73
CA THR A 230 -27.36 -29.01 26.72
C THR A 230 -27.90 -28.43 25.40
N PRO A 231 -27.16 -28.54 24.27
CA PRO A 231 -27.49 -27.79 23.06
C PRO A 231 -28.79 -28.28 22.43
N SER A 232 -29.64 -27.33 22.04
CA SER A 232 -30.93 -27.60 21.42
C SER A 232 -30.76 -28.28 20.05
N PRO A 233 -31.77 -29.03 19.55
CA PRO A 233 -31.69 -29.72 18.26
C PRO A 233 -31.37 -28.78 17.09
N ILE A 234 -31.81 -27.52 17.17
CA ILE A 234 -31.57 -26.50 16.14
C ILE A 234 -30.10 -26.05 16.16
N GLN A 235 -29.48 -25.90 17.34
CA GLN A 235 -28.05 -25.64 17.46
C GLN A 235 -27.21 -26.75 16.83
N ARG A 236 -27.61 -28.02 17.00
CA ARG A 236 -26.91 -29.14 16.37
C ARG A 236 -27.02 -29.14 14.84
N PHE A 237 -28.17 -28.72 14.30
CA PHE A 237 -28.33 -28.56 12.85
C PHE A 237 -27.53 -27.38 12.30
N VAL A 238 -27.48 -26.26 13.03
CA VAL A 238 -26.65 -25.09 12.67
C VAL A 238 -25.17 -25.42 12.75
N GLU A 239 -24.71 -26.12 13.79
CA GLU A 239 -23.31 -26.57 13.89
C GLU A 239 -22.95 -27.62 12.83
N ALA A 240 -23.87 -28.50 12.47
CA ALA A 240 -23.66 -29.50 11.42
C ALA A 240 -23.62 -28.91 10.00
N THR A 241 -24.26 -27.77 9.77
CA THR A 241 -24.26 -27.07 8.46
C THR A 241 -23.28 -25.89 8.39
N SER A 242 -22.78 -25.42 9.54
CA SER A 242 -21.87 -24.28 9.63
C SER A 242 -20.42 -24.69 9.38
N GLN A 243 -20.01 -24.62 8.11
CA GLN A 243 -18.59 -24.72 7.70
C GLN A 243 -17.70 -23.59 8.28
N TRP A 244 -18.27 -22.62 8.98
CA TRP A 244 -17.54 -21.50 9.58
C TRP A 244 -16.51 -21.95 10.62
N SER A 245 -16.81 -22.94 11.45
CA SER A 245 -15.85 -23.45 12.45
C SER A 245 -14.61 -24.08 11.79
N SER A 246 -14.81 -24.76 10.65
CA SER A 246 -13.71 -25.39 9.89
C SER A 246 -12.79 -24.39 9.21
N ILE A 247 -13.28 -23.20 8.87
CA ILE A 247 -12.52 -22.19 8.12
C ILE A 247 -11.94 -21.13 9.07
N VAL A 248 -12.72 -20.67 10.04
CA VAL A 248 -12.33 -19.59 10.94
C VAL A 248 -11.35 -20.07 12.01
N LYS A 249 -11.45 -21.32 12.47
CA LYS A 249 -10.52 -21.84 13.48
C LYS A 249 -9.07 -21.93 12.99
N PRO A 250 -8.76 -22.50 11.80
CA PRO A 250 -7.40 -22.43 11.27
C PRO A 250 -6.99 -21.00 10.92
N PHE A 251 -7.90 -20.18 10.38
CA PHE A 251 -7.59 -18.78 10.07
C PHE A 251 -7.21 -17.96 11.32
N LEU A 252 -7.95 -18.09 12.42
CA LEU A 252 -7.64 -17.40 13.67
C LEU A 252 -6.37 -17.94 14.31
N LEU A 253 -6.16 -19.26 14.34
CA LEU A 253 -4.94 -19.82 14.91
C LEU A 253 -3.68 -19.44 14.11
N ASP A 254 -3.74 -19.44 12.78
CA ASP A 254 -2.59 -19.11 11.94
C ASP A 254 -2.32 -17.59 11.91
N ASN A 255 -3.35 -16.75 11.75
CA ASN A 255 -3.15 -15.32 11.60
C ASN A 255 -3.07 -14.58 12.94
N VAL A 256 -3.96 -14.89 13.89
CA VAL A 256 -3.97 -14.22 15.20
C VAL A 256 -2.92 -14.83 16.13
N GLY A 257 -2.68 -16.13 16.04
CA GLY A 257 -1.65 -16.81 16.83
C GLY A 257 -0.23 -16.28 16.53
N TRP A 258 0.14 -16.12 15.26
CA TRP A 258 1.42 -15.46 14.94
C TRP A 258 1.39 -14.03 15.44
N PHE A 259 0.30 -13.28 15.23
CA PHE A 259 0.28 -11.84 15.50
C PHE A 259 0.48 -11.55 16.99
N VAL A 260 -0.23 -12.29 17.84
CA VAL A 260 -0.07 -12.23 19.30
C VAL A 260 1.34 -12.67 19.70
N GLY A 261 1.88 -13.73 19.09
CA GLY A 261 3.25 -14.19 19.33
C GLY A 261 4.32 -13.14 18.98
N ALA A 262 4.23 -12.54 17.78
CA ALA A 262 5.13 -11.49 17.33
C ALA A 262 5.02 -10.24 18.21
N PHE A 263 3.80 -9.86 18.59
CA PHE A 263 3.57 -8.73 19.50
C PHE A 263 4.16 -8.97 20.89
N LEU A 264 4.03 -10.17 21.45
CA LEU A 264 4.66 -10.55 22.72
C LEU A 264 6.18 -10.49 22.65
N VAL A 265 6.78 -10.93 21.55
CA VAL A 265 8.23 -10.84 21.34
C VAL A 265 8.67 -9.37 21.27
N VAL A 266 8.00 -8.54 20.48
CA VAL A 266 8.30 -7.10 20.37
C VAL A 266 8.14 -6.39 21.72
N ALA A 267 7.05 -6.67 22.44
CA ALA A 267 6.82 -6.12 23.79
C ALA A 267 7.93 -6.56 24.76
N GLY A 268 8.36 -7.83 24.71
CA GLY A 268 9.48 -8.33 25.50
C GLY A 268 10.80 -7.62 25.20
N PHE A 269 11.09 -7.37 23.91
CA PHE A 269 12.27 -6.59 23.50
C PHE A 269 12.20 -5.13 23.95
N VAL A 270 11.04 -4.47 23.85
CA VAL A 270 10.86 -3.09 24.32
C VAL A 270 11.07 -3.02 25.82
N VAL A 271 10.51 -3.94 26.60
CA VAL A 271 10.73 -4.00 28.05
C VAL A 271 12.21 -4.23 28.35
N LEU A 272 12.89 -5.15 27.65
CA LEU A 272 14.33 -5.35 27.80
C LEU A 272 15.13 -4.08 27.50
N ILE A 273 14.82 -3.37 26.42
CA ILE A 273 15.51 -2.14 26.02
C ILE A 273 15.25 -1.02 27.03
N VAL A 274 14.01 -0.78 27.42
CA VAL A 274 13.66 0.26 28.41
C VAL A 274 14.33 -0.03 29.75
N THR A 275 14.31 -1.30 30.18
CA THR A 275 14.97 -1.72 31.42
C THR A 275 16.49 -1.61 31.32
N PHE A 276 17.07 -1.86 30.14
CA PHE A 276 18.49 -1.70 29.85
C PHE A 276 18.91 -0.23 29.92
N TRP A 277 18.15 0.69 29.33
CA TRP A 277 18.48 2.12 29.32
C TRP A 277 18.27 2.82 30.66
N SER A 278 17.24 2.44 31.42
CA SER A 278 16.90 3.08 32.69
C SER A 278 17.85 2.75 33.85
N ASN A 279 18.63 1.67 33.77
CA ASN A 279 19.36 1.10 34.93
C ASN A 279 20.88 0.95 34.73
N ILE A 280 21.48 1.61 33.74
CA ILE A 280 22.91 1.47 33.38
C ILE A 280 23.88 1.72 34.56
N GLU A 281 23.53 2.56 35.54
CA GLU A 281 24.51 2.99 36.55
C GLU A 281 24.42 2.27 37.90
N GLN A 282 23.28 1.64 38.27
CA GLN A 282 23.04 1.35 39.69
C GLN A 282 23.07 -0.13 40.10
N ASN A 283 22.83 -1.10 39.19
CA ASN A 283 22.80 -2.53 39.59
C ASN A 283 23.18 -3.50 38.45
N ARG A 284 24.46 -3.60 38.14
CA ARG A 284 25.01 -4.54 37.14
C ARG A 284 24.69 -6.02 37.43
N ILE A 285 24.53 -6.40 38.70
CA ILE A 285 24.25 -7.79 39.12
C ILE A 285 22.81 -8.20 38.80
N LEU A 286 21.82 -7.34 39.10
CA LEU A 286 20.42 -7.58 38.75
C LEU A 286 20.20 -7.57 37.24
N MET A 287 20.99 -6.79 36.51
CA MET A 287 20.93 -6.70 35.06
C MET A 287 21.30 -8.04 34.38
N HIS A 288 22.42 -8.64 34.77
CA HIS A 288 22.86 -9.90 34.18
C HIS A 288 21.92 -11.05 34.54
N SER A 289 21.40 -11.09 35.78
CA SER A 289 20.44 -12.13 36.20
C SER A 289 19.09 -11.99 35.50
N LEU A 290 18.56 -10.77 35.34
CA LEU A 290 17.30 -10.54 34.62
C LEU A 290 17.43 -10.86 33.13
N ALA A 291 18.56 -10.49 32.50
CA ALA A 291 18.84 -10.84 31.11
C ALA A 291 18.95 -12.36 30.93
N PHE A 292 19.61 -13.06 31.84
CA PHE A 292 19.66 -14.53 31.81
C PHE A 292 18.27 -15.16 31.98
N VAL A 293 17.49 -14.72 32.98
CA VAL A 293 16.15 -15.28 33.25
C VAL A 293 15.20 -15.04 32.09
N SER A 294 15.18 -13.83 31.52
CA SER A 294 14.31 -13.51 30.37
C SER A 294 14.70 -14.31 29.12
N LEU A 295 16.00 -14.45 28.84
CA LEU A 295 16.48 -15.20 27.69
C LEU A 295 16.24 -16.71 27.86
N ALA A 296 16.46 -17.24 29.07
CA ALA A 296 16.15 -18.64 29.40
C ALA A 296 14.65 -18.93 29.28
N PHE A 297 13.80 -18.03 29.78
CA PHE A 297 12.34 -18.14 29.67
C PHE A 297 11.88 -18.11 28.21
N ALA A 298 12.38 -17.16 27.41
CA ALA A 298 12.05 -17.07 26.00
C ALA A 298 12.46 -18.34 25.23
N THR A 299 13.66 -18.85 25.50
CA THR A 299 14.17 -20.09 24.89
C THR A 299 13.30 -21.29 25.26
N ALA A 300 12.91 -21.42 26.53
CA ALA A 300 12.01 -22.48 26.99
C ALA A 300 10.60 -22.37 26.36
N ALA A 301 10.05 -21.16 26.26
CA ALA A 301 8.75 -20.91 25.65
C ALA A 301 8.75 -21.24 24.16
N PHE A 302 9.79 -20.86 23.41
CA PHE A 302 9.92 -21.22 22.00
C PHE A 302 10.12 -22.72 21.80
N PHE A 303 10.91 -23.38 22.65
CA PHE A 303 11.08 -24.82 22.61
C PHE A 303 9.76 -25.56 22.88
N ALA A 304 9.04 -25.18 23.93
CA ALA A 304 7.74 -25.77 24.27
C ALA A 304 6.72 -25.56 23.14
N SER A 305 6.71 -24.37 22.53
CA SER A 305 5.83 -24.06 21.38
C SER A 305 6.18 -24.89 20.16
N ALA A 306 7.47 -25.01 19.81
CA ALA A 306 7.93 -25.82 18.69
C ALA A 306 7.61 -27.30 18.87
N TYR A 307 7.80 -27.80 20.09
CA TYR A 307 7.50 -29.17 20.49
C TYR A 307 5.99 -29.46 20.44
N PHE A 308 5.17 -28.55 20.96
CA PHE A 308 3.72 -28.66 20.91
C PHE A 308 3.17 -28.63 19.47
N MET A 309 3.71 -27.75 18.61
CA MET A 309 3.37 -27.72 17.19
C MET A 309 3.67 -29.05 16.51
N ARG A 310 4.81 -29.67 16.82
CA ARG A 310 5.21 -30.96 16.26
C ARG A 310 4.29 -32.12 16.70
N LEU A 311 3.81 -32.10 17.94
CA LEU A 311 2.92 -33.13 18.47
C LEU A 311 1.48 -33.01 17.97
N LYS A 312 0.95 -31.78 17.87
CA LYS A 312 -0.49 -31.56 17.61
C LYS A 312 -0.81 -31.24 16.15
N TYR A 313 0.15 -30.72 15.37
CA TYR A 313 -0.07 -30.24 14.02
C TYR A 313 1.08 -30.63 13.07
N PRO A 314 1.11 -31.88 12.55
CA PRO A 314 2.18 -32.34 11.66
C PRO A 314 2.28 -31.52 10.36
N GLN A 315 1.20 -30.84 9.96
CA GLN A 315 1.17 -29.92 8.81
C GLN A 315 2.00 -28.63 8.99
N LEU A 316 2.42 -28.29 10.21
CA LEU A 316 3.24 -27.11 10.52
C LEU A 316 4.73 -27.46 10.67
N GLU A 317 5.20 -28.56 10.06
CA GLU A 317 6.58 -29.04 10.18
C GLU A 317 7.62 -27.99 9.78
N SER A 318 7.36 -27.23 8.71
CA SER A 318 8.26 -26.15 8.27
C SER A 318 8.42 -25.06 9.34
N SER A 319 7.31 -24.64 9.97
CA SER A 319 7.32 -23.61 11.01
C SER A 319 7.98 -24.10 12.31
N SER A 320 7.75 -25.37 12.67
CA SER A 320 8.42 -26.00 13.82
C SER A 320 9.93 -26.11 13.60
N ASN A 321 10.38 -26.47 12.40
CA ASN A 321 11.81 -26.55 12.06
C ASN A 321 12.51 -25.19 12.15
N VAL A 322 11.87 -24.13 11.68
CA VAL A 322 12.39 -22.76 11.83
C VAL A 322 12.48 -22.38 13.30
N LEU A 323 11.45 -22.67 14.10
CA LEU A 323 11.44 -22.34 15.53
C LEU A 323 12.51 -23.12 16.32
N LEU A 324 12.71 -24.39 16.01
CA LEU A 324 13.80 -25.20 16.58
C LEU A 324 15.17 -24.68 16.17
N THR A 325 15.31 -24.16 14.95
CA THR A 325 16.56 -23.53 14.50
C THR A 325 16.84 -22.25 15.31
N ILE A 326 15.81 -21.43 15.56
CA ILE A 326 15.92 -20.24 16.42
C ILE A 326 16.33 -20.64 17.84
N VAL A 327 15.70 -21.67 18.42
CA VAL A 327 16.07 -22.19 19.74
C VAL A 327 17.52 -22.68 19.76
N ALA A 328 17.96 -23.41 18.74
CA ALA A 328 19.33 -23.89 18.63
C ALA A 328 20.35 -22.73 18.59
N LEU A 329 20.01 -21.63 17.92
CA LEU A 329 20.83 -20.41 17.91
C LEU A 329 20.80 -19.64 19.23
N LEU A 330 19.72 -19.75 20.01
CA LEU A 330 19.60 -19.11 21.32
C LEU A 330 20.38 -19.83 22.42
N ILE A 331 20.60 -21.16 22.31
CA ILE A 331 21.31 -21.95 23.33
C ILE A 331 22.73 -21.40 23.64
N PRO A 332 23.61 -21.13 22.66
CA PRO A 332 24.92 -20.52 22.92
C PRO A 332 24.81 -19.15 23.61
N LEU A 333 23.79 -18.38 23.25
CA LEU A 333 23.56 -17.04 23.81
C LEU A 333 23.10 -17.11 25.28
N VAL A 334 22.21 -18.05 25.61
CA VAL A 334 21.80 -18.34 26.99
C VAL A 334 23.00 -18.80 27.81
N PHE A 335 23.85 -19.65 27.24
CA PHE A 335 25.05 -20.14 27.92
C PHE A 335 26.05 -19.01 28.18
N ALA A 336 26.26 -18.11 27.21
CA ALA A 336 27.08 -16.92 27.40
C ALA A 336 26.53 -16.01 28.50
N ALA A 337 25.20 -15.79 28.53
CA ALA A 337 24.55 -15.03 29.60
C ALA A 337 24.69 -15.71 30.97
N ALA A 338 24.60 -17.05 31.04
CA ALA A 338 24.81 -17.83 32.26
C ALA A 338 26.25 -17.74 32.78
N LEU A 339 27.24 -17.78 31.88
CA LEU A 339 28.63 -17.63 32.27
C LEU A 339 28.88 -16.23 32.84
N LEU A 340 28.33 -15.20 32.19
CA LEU A 340 28.44 -13.81 32.65
C LEU A 340 27.79 -13.58 34.01
N THR A 341 26.72 -14.32 34.36
CA THR A 341 26.13 -14.27 35.71
C THR A 341 26.94 -15.08 36.73
N SER A 342 27.50 -16.23 36.35
CA SER A 342 28.28 -17.11 37.24
C SER A 342 29.66 -16.57 37.63
N LEU A 343 30.23 -15.67 36.83
CA LEU A 343 31.54 -15.05 37.05
C LEU A 343 31.51 -13.92 38.10
N ILE A 344 30.37 -13.69 38.76
CA ILE A 344 30.23 -12.71 39.85
C ILE A 344 30.44 -13.46 41.18
N PRO A 345 31.60 -13.30 41.86
CA PRO A 345 31.81 -13.92 43.17
C PRO A 345 30.97 -13.16 44.20
N GLY A 346 29.81 -13.70 44.56
CA GLY A 346 28.96 -13.06 45.57
C GLY A 346 27.62 -13.73 45.88
N VAL A 347 27.16 -14.71 45.11
CA VAL A 347 25.93 -15.44 45.44
C VAL A 347 26.25 -16.92 45.55
N THR A 348 26.30 -17.38 46.78
CA THR A 348 26.41 -18.80 47.17
C THR A 348 25.44 -19.66 46.37
N ALA A 349 25.98 -20.69 45.74
CA ALA A 349 25.25 -21.75 45.08
C ALA A 349 24.17 -22.35 45.99
N GLY A 350 22.91 -22.24 45.58
CA GLY A 350 21.85 -23.17 45.96
C GLY A 350 21.57 -24.09 44.77
N PRO A 351 21.49 -25.42 44.94
CA PRO A 351 21.37 -26.35 43.82
C PRO A 351 19.92 -26.33 43.32
N VAL A 352 19.64 -25.61 42.23
CA VAL A 352 18.39 -25.81 41.49
C VAL A 352 18.65 -26.96 40.52
N LEU A 353 18.32 -28.14 41.04
CA LEU A 353 18.25 -29.42 40.37
C LEU A 353 17.48 -29.36 39.05
N LEU A 354 18.13 -29.93 38.03
CA LEU A 354 17.58 -30.78 36.98
C LEU A 354 16.07 -31.07 37.09
N PHE A 355 15.29 -30.51 36.17
CA PHE A 355 14.04 -31.14 35.70
C PHE A 355 14.05 -31.12 34.18
N LEU A 356 14.57 -32.21 33.62
CA LEU A 356 14.43 -32.58 32.22
C LEU A 356 13.59 -33.87 32.24
N PRO A 357 12.30 -33.85 31.83
CA PRO A 357 11.55 -35.09 31.73
C PRO A 357 12.00 -35.82 30.46
N VAL A 358 12.31 -37.10 30.65
CA VAL A 358 12.52 -38.12 29.61
C VAL A 358 11.23 -38.34 28.84
#